data_AF-A0A2N5UFW9-F1
#
_entry.id   AF-A0A2N5UFW9-F1
#
_cell.length_a   1.000
_cell.length_b   1.000
_cell.length_c   1.000
_cell.angle_alpha   90.00
_cell.angle_beta   90.00
_cell.angle_gamma   90.00
#
_symmetry.space_group_name_H-M   'P 1'
#
loop_
_entity.id
_entity.type
_entity.pdbx_description
1 polymer ?
#
loop_
_entity_poly.entity_id
_entity_poly.type
_entity_poly.pdbx_seq_one_letter_code
_entity_poly.pdbx_strand_id
1 'polypeptide(L)'
;MRWKQISLATVALSAEWITRVSSEQVVLDLIQFSVPSKDALPAHVTSYQRTIDVAGTITREQLILHLKRTQKTHTKWFLPVEPSRASNLSSMEVYEGEAKKSGGPGNRGLKIEPAGFDSEKGVHVIEVEWPNPDNDKAVVTINSHFLGMTAPRPKSLAQDEGAQQGLYWEGDLLAGFGAIQGSITDDAPVKIKVKTPTPRIFQKYAPSGFVVQQTSGSNLVTYTSNTSGSNLTDEPQVAHLHFFQPFPLMVIGNLTRLVEVSHWGNNVAIEDQIHLENRGPTLKGSFSRVVHHNAIYMRAPGSTAHVLTGLTLELPQGATSPYYVDTIGNVSTSRFRPSMPSTAAIGKQPSKFKKIKEAKSSKLELTPRYPIAGGWNYSFTVGYNLEAGRVLKQNQPGQYILKVPFFTNALDVPIDLATMRVRLPEGAFNIEVYTPFAPTELRDDLVDKTYLDTTGRPTISIKKVRCTEKHAEDIYIAYSRAPMVSLQKPLAIAGWMMTLFVMAAGFRRFDWKIGHH
;
A
#
# COMPACT_ATOMS: atom_id res chain seq x y z
N MET A 1 15.61 -16.55 27.54
CA MET A 1 14.71 -15.38 27.65
C MET A 1 13.47 -15.65 26.81
N ARG A 2 12.30 -15.76 27.46
CA ARG A 2 11.00 -16.05 26.85
C ARG A 2 10.56 -14.86 25.96
N TRP A 3 10.60 -15.03 24.64
CA TRP A 3 9.85 -14.15 23.74
C TRP A 3 8.44 -14.73 23.59
N LYS A 4 7.55 -14.33 24.50
CA LYS A 4 6.09 -14.41 24.31
C LYS A 4 5.59 -13.00 24.04
N GLN A 5 5.56 -12.64 22.76
CA GLN A 5 4.52 -11.79 22.20
C GLN A 5 4.10 -12.46 20.90
N ILE A 6 3.05 -13.27 21.02
CA ILE A 6 2.32 -13.80 19.88
C ILE A 6 1.64 -12.58 19.25
N SER A 7 2.24 -12.08 18.17
CA SER A 7 1.64 -11.15 17.22
C SER A 7 0.71 -11.95 16.33
N LEU A 8 -0.60 -11.89 16.58
CA LEU A 8 -1.61 -12.57 15.75
C LEU A 8 -1.95 -11.68 14.55
N ALA A 9 -1.12 -11.81 13.53
CA ALA A 9 -1.62 -11.94 12.17
C ALA A 9 -2.49 -13.20 12.11
N THR A 10 -3.82 -13.04 12.12
CA THR A 10 -4.82 -14.06 11.71
C THR A 10 -6.21 -13.40 11.68
N VAL A 11 -6.33 -12.34 10.89
CA VAL A 11 -7.32 -12.18 9.81
C VAL A 11 -6.80 -11.02 8.99
N ALA A 12 -5.83 -11.32 8.15
CA ALA A 12 -5.69 -10.55 6.95
C ALA A 12 -6.46 -11.34 5.89
N LEU A 13 -7.46 -10.66 5.36
CA LEU A 13 -8.48 -11.13 4.41
C LEU A 13 -7.89 -12.23 3.52
N SER A 14 -8.43 -13.45 3.63
CA SER A 14 -8.19 -14.51 2.66
C SER A 14 -8.34 -13.90 1.28
N ALA A 15 -7.28 -13.86 0.50
CA ALA A 15 -7.25 -13.09 -0.71
C ALA A 15 -7.91 -13.80 -1.91
N GLU A 16 -8.90 -14.65 -1.64
CA GLU A 16 -9.69 -15.35 -2.66
C GLU A 16 -10.93 -14.58 -3.12
N TRP A 17 -11.35 -13.51 -2.44
CA TRP A 17 -12.55 -12.72 -2.81
C TRP A 17 -12.24 -11.34 -3.39
N ILE A 18 -10.96 -10.96 -3.50
CA ILE A 18 -10.53 -9.60 -3.86
C ILE A 18 -9.66 -9.57 -5.15
N THR A 19 -9.49 -10.69 -5.83
CA THR A 19 -8.65 -10.81 -7.04
C THR A 19 -9.44 -10.71 -8.34
N ARG A 20 -9.53 -9.48 -8.86
CA ARG A 20 -10.19 -9.12 -10.13
C ARG A 20 -11.66 -9.54 -10.14
N VAL A 21 -12.36 -9.29 -11.25
CA VAL A 21 -13.77 -9.67 -11.52
C VAL A 21 -14.78 -8.56 -11.23
N SER A 22 -15.69 -8.37 -12.20
CA SER A 22 -16.71 -7.32 -12.25
C SER A 22 -17.73 -7.45 -11.13
N SER A 23 -18.43 -6.34 -10.83
CA SER A 23 -19.44 -6.22 -9.78
C SER A 23 -20.59 -7.24 -9.85
N GLU A 24 -20.79 -7.88 -11.00
CA GLU A 24 -21.94 -8.78 -11.24
C GLU A 24 -21.63 -10.26 -11.00
N GLN A 25 -20.37 -10.70 -11.07
CA GLN A 25 -20.03 -12.14 -11.02
C GLN A 25 -19.80 -12.72 -9.62
N VAL A 26 -19.65 -11.89 -8.57
CA VAL A 26 -19.20 -12.35 -7.22
C VAL A 26 -20.32 -12.49 -6.19
N VAL A 27 -21.52 -11.96 -6.44
CA VAL A 27 -22.64 -12.06 -5.46
C VAL A 27 -23.07 -13.52 -5.22
N LEU A 28 -22.75 -14.44 -6.13
CA LEU A 28 -23.23 -15.83 -6.11
C LEU A 28 -22.36 -16.82 -5.32
N ASP A 29 -21.07 -16.53 -5.04
CA ASP A 29 -20.14 -17.47 -4.38
C ASP A 29 -19.88 -17.16 -2.88
N LEU A 30 -20.52 -16.12 -2.33
CA LEU A 30 -20.34 -15.72 -0.93
C LEU A 30 -21.29 -16.50 0.00
N ILE A 31 -20.79 -16.85 1.19
CA ILE A 31 -21.63 -17.38 2.27
C ILE A 31 -22.75 -16.37 2.53
N GLN A 32 -23.99 -16.78 2.28
CA GLN A 32 -25.16 -15.96 2.57
C GLN A 32 -25.30 -15.82 4.08
N PHE A 33 -25.45 -14.58 4.54
CA PHE A 33 -25.62 -14.24 5.93
C PHE A 33 -26.89 -13.43 6.09
N SER A 34 -27.79 -13.85 6.98
CA SER A 34 -28.98 -13.08 7.32
C SER A 34 -28.69 -12.27 8.56
N VAL A 35 -28.65 -10.94 8.42
CA VAL A 35 -28.44 -10.05 9.58
C VAL A 35 -29.64 -10.16 10.51
N PRO A 36 -29.44 -10.42 11.82
CA PRO A 36 -30.51 -10.56 12.79
C PRO A 36 -31.47 -9.37 12.82
N SER A 37 -32.69 -9.61 13.32
CA SER A 37 -33.66 -8.54 13.57
C SER A 37 -33.14 -7.55 14.62
N LYS A 38 -33.71 -6.34 14.66
CA LYS A 38 -33.31 -5.24 15.56
C LYS A 38 -33.09 -5.69 17.01
N ASP A 39 -34.00 -6.48 17.56
CA ASP A 39 -33.95 -6.93 18.97
C ASP A 39 -32.93 -8.06 19.21
N ALA A 40 -32.53 -8.75 18.13
CA ALA A 40 -31.56 -9.83 18.16
C ALA A 40 -30.13 -9.36 17.89
N LEU A 41 -29.91 -8.06 17.63
CA LEU A 41 -28.57 -7.52 17.40
C LEU A 41 -27.72 -7.62 18.69
N PRO A 42 -26.45 -8.05 18.59
CA PRO A 42 -25.58 -8.23 19.76
C PRO A 42 -25.18 -6.91 20.42
N ALA A 43 -25.16 -5.82 19.65
CA ALA A 43 -24.81 -4.48 20.12
C ALA A 43 -25.46 -3.38 19.26
N HIS A 44 -25.61 -2.20 19.86
CA HIS A 44 -26.08 -0.98 19.20
C HIS A 44 -25.06 0.15 19.32
N VAL A 45 -25.02 1.01 18.32
CA VAL A 45 -24.19 2.22 18.25
C VAL A 45 -24.91 3.37 18.96
N THR A 46 -24.32 3.89 20.03
CA THR A 46 -24.82 5.01 20.82
C THR A 46 -24.16 6.35 20.49
N SER A 47 -23.09 6.34 19.69
CA SER A 47 -22.46 7.55 19.14
C SER A 47 -21.66 7.15 17.91
N TYR A 48 -21.84 7.92 16.82
CA TYR A 48 -21.24 7.65 15.53
C TYR A 48 -20.42 8.86 15.08
N GLN A 49 -19.10 8.68 14.99
CA GLN A 49 -18.20 9.71 14.51
C GLN A 49 -17.33 9.19 13.39
N ARG A 50 -17.41 9.80 12.22
CA ARG A 50 -16.65 9.38 11.04
C ARG A 50 -15.83 10.53 10.50
N THR A 51 -14.56 10.26 10.17
CA THR A 51 -13.68 11.21 9.51
C THR A 51 -13.15 10.57 8.23
N ILE A 52 -13.38 11.22 7.09
CA ILE A 52 -12.99 10.76 5.76
C ILE A 52 -12.02 11.78 5.19
N ASP A 53 -10.79 11.39 4.90
CA ASP A 53 -9.79 12.22 4.22
C ASP A 53 -9.76 11.85 2.73
N VAL A 54 -10.22 12.78 1.91
CA VAL A 54 -10.24 12.70 0.43
C VAL A 54 -9.22 13.65 -0.19
N ALA A 55 -8.25 14.17 0.59
CA ALA A 55 -7.21 15.06 0.10
C ALA A 55 -6.25 14.40 -0.91
N GLY A 56 -6.13 13.08 -0.83
CA GLY A 56 -5.22 12.28 -1.62
C GLY A 56 -5.87 11.46 -2.71
N THR A 57 -5.05 10.69 -3.41
CA THR A 57 -5.51 9.58 -4.28
C THR A 57 -6.02 8.39 -3.47
N ILE A 58 -5.53 8.25 -2.22
CA ILE A 58 -5.97 7.24 -1.24
C ILE A 58 -6.97 7.90 -0.29
N THR A 59 -8.19 7.35 -0.24
CA THR A 59 -9.20 7.79 0.73
C THR A 59 -8.96 7.09 2.06
N ARG A 60 -8.67 7.88 3.11
CA ARG A 60 -8.40 7.36 4.45
C ARG A 60 -9.59 7.66 5.35
N GLU A 61 -10.09 6.65 6.03
CA GLU A 61 -11.27 6.75 6.86
C GLU A 61 -10.95 6.32 8.28
N GLN A 62 -11.43 7.10 9.24
CA GLN A 62 -11.45 6.76 10.65
C GLN A 62 -12.90 6.82 11.15
N LEU A 63 -13.41 5.68 11.61
CA LEU A 63 -14.73 5.54 12.19
C LEU A 63 -14.59 5.23 13.68
N ILE A 64 -15.18 6.06 14.54
CA ILE A 64 -15.19 5.92 15.99
C ILE A 64 -16.63 5.67 16.42
N LEU A 65 -16.85 4.51 17.02
CA LEU A 65 -18.16 4.04 17.47
C LEU A 65 -18.16 3.88 18.98
N HIS A 66 -19.20 4.39 19.64
CA HIS A 66 -19.54 3.98 21.00
C HIS A 66 -20.60 2.90 20.90
N LEU A 67 -20.34 1.75 21.49
CA LEU A 67 -21.19 0.57 21.42
C LEU A 67 -21.78 0.28 22.80
N LYS A 68 -23.03 -0.17 22.82
CA LYS A 68 -23.70 -0.74 23.98
C LYS A 68 -24.13 -2.17 23.65
N ARG A 69 -23.68 -3.12 24.46
CA ARG A 69 -24.00 -4.54 24.35
C ARG A 69 -25.43 -4.80 24.82
N THR A 70 -26.17 -5.55 24.03
CA THR A 70 -27.54 -6.00 24.35
C THR A 70 -27.56 -7.47 24.75
N GLN A 71 -26.70 -8.29 24.12
CA GLN A 71 -26.63 -9.72 24.41
C GLN A 71 -25.25 -10.08 25.00
N LYS A 72 -25.20 -10.33 26.31
CA LYS A 72 -23.96 -10.67 27.03
C LYS A 72 -23.34 -12.00 26.59
N THR A 73 -24.15 -12.89 26.01
CA THR A 73 -23.72 -14.19 25.49
C THR A 73 -22.87 -14.06 24.22
N HIS A 74 -23.06 -13.01 23.41
CA HIS A 74 -22.35 -12.83 22.15
C HIS A 74 -21.02 -12.09 22.36
N THR A 75 -19.90 -12.75 22.10
CA THR A 75 -18.54 -12.18 22.22
C THR A 75 -18.11 -11.35 21.02
N LYS A 76 -18.98 -11.23 20.01
CA LYS A 76 -18.71 -10.54 18.75
C LYS A 76 -19.89 -9.63 18.38
N TRP A 77 -19.63 -8.61 17.56
CA TRP A 77 -20.63 -7.71 17.00
C TRP A 77 -20.44 -7.54 15.49
N PHE A 78 -21.45 -6.99 14.81
CA PHE A 78 -21.46 -6.92 13.34
C PHE A 78 -21.10 -5.53 12.81
N LEU A 79 -20.12 -5.48 11.93
CA LEU A 79 -19.71 -4.31 11.17
C LEU A 79 -20.16 -4.48 9.70
N PRO A 80 -21.12 -3.67 9.21
CA PRO A 80 -21.50 -3.68 7.81
C PRO A 80 -20.45 -2.98 6.93
N VAL A 81 -20.31 -3.47 5.70
CA VAL A 81 -19.50 -2.86 4.63
C VAL A 81 -20.24 -2.98 3.31
N GLU A 82 -20.44 -1.85 2.63
CA GLU A 82 -21.12 -1.81 1.32
C GLU A 82 -20.26 -2.48 0.24
N PRO A 83 -20.87 -3.13 -0.76
CA PRO A 83 -20.15 -3.81 -1.85
C PRO A 83 -19.14 -2.90 -2.58
N SER A 84 -19.53 -1.65 -2.87
CA SER A 84 -18.67 -0.67 -3.54
C SER A 84 -17.46 -0.26 -2.69
N ARG A 85 -17.58 -0.31 -1.35
CA ARG A 85 -16.47 -0.05 -0.43
C ARG A 85 -15.60 -1.28 -0.25
N ALA A 86 -16.20 -2.47 -0.16
CA ALA A 86 -15.48 -3.74 -0.10
C ALA A 86 -14.60 -3.96 -1.35
N SER A 87 -15.11 -3.63 -2.54
CA SER A 87 -14.37 -3.71 -3.81
C SER A 87 -13.20 -2.71 -3.92
N ASN A 88 -13.18 -1.69 -3.06
CA ASN A 88 -12.18 -0.63 -3.08
C ASN A 88 -11.27 -0.66 -1.84
N LEU A 89 -11.50 -1.57 -0.90
CA LEU A 89 -10.80 -1.67 0.39
C LEU A 89 -9.37 -2.20 0.23
N SER A 90 -8.38 -1.43 0.70
CA SER A 90 -6.96 -1.81 0.75
C SER A 90 -6.63 -2.53 2.05
N SER A 91 -6.95 -1.89 3.18
CA SER A 91 -6.64 -2.34 4.53
C SER A 91 -7.71 -1.84 5.49
N MET A 92 -8.05 -2.66 6.48
CA MET A 92 -8.93 -2.31 7.59
C MET A 92 -8.28 -2.79 8.88
N GLU A 93 -8.15 -1.88 9.84
CA GLU A 93 -7.61 -2.15 11.17
C GLU A 93 -8.65 -1.70 12.19
N VAL A 94 -8.95 -2.57 13.17
CA VAL A 94 -9.93 -2.27 14.22
C VAL A 94 -9.22 -2.29 15.57
N TYR A 95 -9.37 -1.21 16.33
CA TYR A 95 -8.73 -1.02 17.62
C TYR A 95 -9.77 -0.78 18.72
N GLU A 96 -9.45 -1.21 19.93
CA GLU A 96 -10.12 -0.73 21.13
C GLU A 96 -9.81 0.77 21.30
N GLY A 97 -10.85 1.60 21.45
CA GLY A 97 -10.72 3.05 21.58
C GLY A 97 -10.50 3.51 23.03
N GLU A 98 -9.68 4.54 23.23
CA GLU A 98 -9.54 5.18 24.54
C GLU A 98 -10.59 6.28 24.75
N ALA A 99 -11.46 6.11 25.75
CA ALA A 99 -12.52 7.07 26.08
C ALA A 99 -12.02 8.49 26.45
N LYS A 100 -10.74 8.65 26.82
CA LYS A 100 -10.13 9.92 27.29
C LYS A 100 -9.34 10.70 26.22
N LYS A 101 -9.00 10.10 25.08
CA LYS A 101 -8.25 10.77 23.99
C LYS A 101 -9.07 10.81 22.71
N SER A 102 -10.17 11.56 22.65
CA SER A 102 -10.91 11.88 21.42
C SER A 102 -10.91 10.79 20.31
N GLY A 103 -11.11 9.52 20.68
CA GLY A 103 -11.16 8.37 19.77
C GLY A 103 -9.88 8.00 19.00
N GLY A 104 -8.68 8.30 19.51
CA GLY A 104 -7.44 7.74 18.95
C GLY A 104 -7.42 6.20 19.07
N PRO A 105 -6.75 5.47 18.14
CA PRO A 105 -6.63 4.02 18.26
C PRO A 105 -5.90 3.69 19.56
N GLY A 106 -6.50 2.84 20.40
CA GLY A 106 -5.81 2.29 21.55
C GLY A 106 -4.76 1.27 21.12
N ASN A 107 -4.06 0.71 22.10
CA ASN A 107 -2.90 -0.15 21.84
C ASN A 107 -3.28 -1.60 21.45
N ARG A 108 -4.55 -1.99 21.59
CA ARG A 108 -5.03 -3.35 21.32
C ARG A 108 -5.84 -3.38 20.03
N GLY A 109 -5.36 -4.13 19.04
CA GLY A 109 -6.15 -4.51 17.88
C GLY A 109 -7.18 -5.58 18.24
N LEU A 110 -8.37 -5.49 17.66
CA LEU A 110 -9.46 -6.46 17.81
C LEU A 110 -9.43 -7.44 16.64
N LYS A 111 -9.74 -8.71 16.91
CA LYS A 111 -9.88 -9.70 15.84
C LYS A 111 -11.14 -9.42 15.03
N ILE A 112 -11.03 -9.51 13.71
CA ILE A 112 -12.16 -9.40 12.77
C ILE A 112 -12.28 -10.69 11.97
N GLU A 113 -13.48 -11.14 11.62
CA GLU A 113 -13.72 -12.34 10.81
C GLU A 113 -14.86 -12.05 9.81
N PRO A 114 -14.76 -12.47 8.54
CA PRO A 114 -15.86 -12.30 7.60
C PRO A 114 -17.03 -13.21 7.99
N ALA A 115 -18.24 -12.65 8.12
CA ALA A 115 -19.44 -13.42 8.42
C ALA A 115 -20.13 -13.90 7.13
N GLY A 116 -20.25 -13.01 6.15
CA GLY A 116 -20.88 -13.31 4.86
C GLY A 116 -21.49 -12.07 4.19
N PHE A 117 -22.37 -12.30 3.23
CA PHE A 117 -23.10 -11.25 2.50
C PHE A 117 -24.60 -11.40 2.73
N ASP A 118 -25.26 -10.31 3.09
CA ASP A 118 -26.72 -10.24 3.19
C ASP A 118 -27.29 -9.69 1.88
N SER A 119 -27.91 -10.57 1.09
CA SER A 119 -28.46 -10.22 -0.22
C SER A 119 -29.72 -9.36 -0.15
N GLU A 120 -30.50 -9.44 0.93
CA GLU A 120 -31.70 -8.62 1.13
C GLU A 120 -31.31 -7.18 1.46
N LYS A 121 -30.27 -7.02 2.31
CA LYS A 121 -29.79 -5.71 2.76
C LYS A 121 -28.67 -5.14 1.90
N GLY A 122 -28.09 -5.93 0.99
CA GLY A 122 -27.04 -5.51 0.07
C GLY A 122 -25.73 -5.12 0.76
N VAL A 123 -25.36 -5.77 1.88
CA VAL A 123 -24.16 -5.45 2.65
C VAL A 123 -23.33 -6.69 3.02
N HIS A 124 -22.01 -6.53 3.02
CA HIS A 124 -21.10 -7.50 3.62
C HIS A 124 -21.07 -7.30 5.13
N VAL A 125 -20.98 -8.40 5.87
CA VAL A 125 -20.94 -8.36 7.33
C VAL A 125 -19.61 -8.92 7.82
N ILE A 126 -18.95 -8.16 8.68
CA ILE A 126 -17.73 -8.55 9.38
C ILE A 126 -18.06 -8.70 10.85
N GLU A 127 -17.74 -9.85 11.42
CA GLU A 127 -17.76 -10.07 12.86
C GLU A 127 -16.51 -9.46 13.50
N VAL A 128 -16.70 -8.69 14.56
CA VAL A 128 -15.61 -8.05 15.29
C VAL A 128 -15.64 -8.50 16.74
N GLU A 129 -14.49 -8.89 17.29
CA GLU A 129 -14.31 -9.25 18.69
C GLU A 129 -14.74 -8.09 19.62
N TRP A 130 -15.47 -8.42 20.68
CA TRP A 130 -15.84 -7.45 21.70
C TRP A 130 -14.62 -7.04 22.55
N PRO A 131 -14.33 -5.73 22.75
CA PRO A 131 -13.07 -5.30 23.39
C PRO A 131 -12.86 -5.80 24.82
N ASN A 132 -13.88 -5.70 25.67
CA ASN A 132 -13.82 -6.10 27.07
C ASN A 132 -15.06 -6.92 27.45
N PRO A 133 -14.91 -8.22 27.78
CA PRO A 133 -16.04 -9.08 28.09
C PRO A 133 -16.88 -8.63 29.29
N ASP A 134 -16.27 -7.91 30.25
CA ASP A 134 -16.90 -7.50 31.52
C ASP A 134 -17.67 -6.18 31.41
N ASN A 135 -17.42 -5.38 30.36
CA ASN A 135 -18.05 -4.09 30.17
C ASN A 135 -19.07 -4.13 29.03
N ASP A 136 -20.31 -3.74 29.36
CA ASP A 136 -21.40 -3.64 28.38
C ASP A 136 -21.26 -2.40 27.48
N LYS A 137 -20.35 -1.46 27.79
CA LYS A 137 -20.03 -0.31 26.94
C LYS A 137 -18.61 -0.41 26.40
N ALA A 138 -18.45 -0.15 25.11
CA ALA A 138 -17.16 -0.17 24.45
C ALA A 138 -17.00 1.02 23.50
N VAL A 139 -15.75 1.42 23.26
CA VAL A 139 -15.40 2.36 22.18
C VAL A 139 -14.52 1.60 21.20
N VAL A 140 -14.83 1.69 19.92
CA VAL A 140 -14.09 1.04 18.85
C VAL A 140 -13.67 2.07 17.81
N THR A 141 -12.41 2.02 17.40
CA THR A 141 -11.85 2.85 16.33
C THR A 141 -11.46 1.98 15.16
N ILE A 142 -12.08 2.21 14.01
CA ILE A 142 -11.84 1.49 12.75
C ILE A 142 -11.11 2.43 11.80
N ASN A 143 -9.91 2.04 11.37
CA ASN A 143 -9.15 2.73 10.35
C ASN A 143 -9.20 1.94 9.05
N SER A 144 -9.70 2.55 7.98
CA SER A 144 -9.83 1.92 6.68
C SER A 144 -9.20 2.76 5.58
N HIS A 145 -8.49 2.13 4.66
CA HIS A 145 -7.94 2.79 3.48
C HIS A 145 -8.61 2.24 2.23
N PHE A 146 -9.02 3.13 1.33
CA PHE A 146 -9.69 2.79 0.08
C PHE A 146 -8.97 3.42 -1.11
N LEU A 147 -8.99 2.72 -2.24
CA LEU A 147 -8.51 3.21 -3.54
C LEU A 147 -9.71 3.54 -4.42
N GLY A 148 -9.60 4.56 -5.27
CA GLY A 148 -10.60 4.82 -6.32
C GLY A 148 -11.98 5.28 -5.83
N MET A 149 -12.07 5.83 -4.61
CA MET A 149 -13.32 6.41 -4.07
C MET A 149 -13.62 7.82 -4.60
N THR A 150 -12.71 8.41 -5.38
CA THR A 150 -12.87 9.73 -5.99
C THR A 150 -12.64 9.64 -7.49
N ALA A 151 -13.37 10.44 -8.25
CA ALA A 151 -13.30 10.48 -9.70
C ALA A 151 -13.00 11.91 -10.20
N PRO A 152 -12.20 12.09 -11.26
CA PRO A 152 -11.94 13.40 -11.84
C PRO A 152 -13.20 14.00 -12.47
N ARG A 153 -13.52 15.24 -12.08
CA ARG A 153 -14.60 16.04 -12.66
C ARG A 153 -14.11 17.50 -12.86
N PRO A 154 -13.99 17.99 -14.10
CA PRO A 154 -14.35 17.33 -15.37
C PRO A 154 -13.42 16.15 -15.73
N LYS A 155 -13.88 15.26 -16.61
CA LYS A 155 -13.10 14.08 -17.06
C LYS A 155 -11.91 14.44 -17.98
N SER A 156 -11.93 15.63 -18.57
CA SER A 156 -10.88 16.15 -19.44
C SER A 156 -10.63 17.63 -19.15
N LEU A 157 -9.37 18.05 -19.19
CA LEU A 157 -8.95 19.44 -18.97
C LEU A 157 -7.92 19.89 -20.00
N ALA A 158 -8.03 21.13 -20.47
CA ALA A 158 -6.96 21.73 -21.25
C ALA A 158 -5.76 22.07 -20.36
N GLN A 159 -4.60 22.24 -20.98
CA GLN A 159 -3.33 22.40 -20.28
C GLN A 159 -3.24 23.67 -19.40
N ASP A 160 -3.96 24.71 -19.76
CA ASP A 160 -4.05 25.99 -19.05
C ASP A 160 -5.19 26.02 -18.00
N GLU A 161 -6.05 24.99 -18.00
CA GLU A 161 -7.21 24.87 -17.09
C GLU A 161 -6.88 24.13 -15.79
N GLY A 162 -5.61 23.99 -15.40
CA GLY A 162 -5.23 23.21 -14.22
C GLY A 162 -5.89 23.65 -12.92
N ALA A 163 -6.19 24.94 -12.77
CA ALA A 163 -6.92 25.47 -11.63
C ALA A 163 -8.40 25.02 -11.57
N GLN A 164 -8.91 24.33 -12.59
CA GLN A 164 -10.25 23.73 -12.62
C GLN A 164 -10.23 22.24 -12.26
N GLN A 165 -9.05 21.66 -11.99
CA GLN A 165 -8.96 20.26 -11.57
C GLN A 165 -9.77 20.02 -10.29
N GLY A 166 -10.80 19.19 -10.42
CA GLY A 166 -11.65 18.80 -9.30
C GLY A 166 -11.82 17.29 -9.20
N LEU A 167 -12.04 16.82 -7.98
CA LEU A 167 -12.45 15.46 -7.69
C LEU A 167 -13.87 15.45 -7.18
N TYR A 168 -14.61 14.44 -7.61
CA TYR A 168 -15.92 14.12 -7.14
C TYR A 168 -15.83 12.91 -6.21
N TRP A 169 -16.26 13.10 -4.97
CA TRP A 169 -16.44 12.05 -3.99
C TRP A 169 -17.93 11.80 -3.80
N GLU A 170 -18.32 10.54 -3.75
CA GLU A 170 -19.66 10.07 -3.47
C GLU A 170 -19.56 8.89 -2.49
N GLY A 171 -20.42 8.89 -1.47
CA GLY A 171 -20.48 7.78 -0.54
C GLY A 171 -21.64 7.89 0.44
N ASP A 172 -22.08 6.75 0.94
CA ASP A 172 -22.98 6.67 2.08
C ASP A 172 -22.28 7.22 3.31
N LEU A 173 -22.91 8.16 4.02
CA LEU A 173 -22.41 8.77 5.26
C LEU A 173 -22.34 7.76 6.41
N LEU A 174 -23.21 6.75 6.40
CA LEU A 174 -23.34 5.77 7.48
C LEU A 174 -22.47 4.52 7.31
N ALA A 175 -21.70 4.41 6.22
CA ALA A 175 -20.76 3.31 6.03
C ALA A 175 -21.45 1.92 6.07
N GLY A 176 -22.68 1.81 5.56
CA GLY A 176 -23.45 0.56 5.52
C GLY A 176 -24.29 0.30 6.77
N PHE A 177 -24.12 1.07 7.85
CA PHE A 177 -24.95 0.95 9.05
C PHE A 177 -26.42 1.30 8.78
N GLY A 178 -26.70 2.11 7.75
CA GLY A 178 -28.06 2.40 7.28
C GLY A 178 -28.84 1.15 6.88
N ALA A 179 -28.17 0.11 6.37
CA ALA A 179 -28.83 -1.12 5.94
C ALA A 179 -29.25 -2.04 7.11
N ILE A 180 -28.69 -1.84 8.30
CA ILE A 180 -29.00 -2.62 9.50
C ILE A 180 -29.95 -1.81 10.39
N GLN A 181 -31.24 -2.08 10.25
CA GLN A 181 -32.28 -1.43 11.06
C GLN A 181 -32.02 -1.58 12.56
N GLY A 182 -32.03 -0.45 13.27
CA GLY A 182 -31.78 -0.39 14.71
C GLY A 182 -30.32 -0.58 15.12
N SER A 183 -29.36 -0.63 14.19
CA SER A 183 -27.94 -0.63 14.53
C SER A 183 -27.49 0.65 15.23
N ILE A 184 -28.11 1.79 14.92
CA ILE A 184 -27.88 3.10 15.54
C ILE A 184 -29.07 3.44 16.44
N THR A 185 -28.80 3.87 17.69
CA THR A 185 -29.86 4.26 18.64
C THR A 185 -30.45 5.63 18.30
N ASP A 186 -31.70 5.88 18.71
CA ASP A 186 -32.44 7.10 18.38
C ASP A 186 -31.78 8.39 18.87
N ASP A 187 -31.10 8.30 20.01
CA ASP A 187 -30.37 9.36 20.70
C ASP A 187 -28.90 9.49 20.27
N ALA A 188 -28.42 8.62 19.37
CA ALA A 188 -27.02 8.61 18.99
C ALA A 188 -26.64 9.87 18.19
N PRO A 189 -25.65 10.67 18.65
CA PRO A 189 -25.12 11.75 17.84
C PRO A 189 -24.36 11.17 16.65
N VAL A 190 -24.80 11.52 15.44
CA VAL A 190 -24.15 11.12 14.18
C VAL A 190 -23.44 12.32 13.56
N LYS A 191 -22.11 12.27 13.51
CA LYS A 191 -21.27 13.34 12.98
C LYS A 191 -20.22 12.79 12.03
N ILE A 192 -20.24 13.27 10.78
CA ILE A 192 -19.28 12.90 9.74
C ILE A 192 -18.48 14.14 9.34
N LYS A 193 -17.19 13.98 9.17
CA LYS A 193 -16.25 15.02 8.76
C LYS A 193 -15.53 14.56 7.50
N VAL A 194 -15.69 15.27 6.40
CA VAL A 194 -14.96 15.03 5.15
C VAL A 194 -13.90 16.11 5.00
N LYS A 195 -12.63 15.69 4.99
CA LYS A 195 -11.47 16.55 4.85
C LYS A 195 -11.04 16.59 3.39
N THR A 196 -11.00 17.80 2.84
CA THR A 196 -10.57 18.10 1.48
C THR A 196 -9.10 18.57 1.47
N PRO A 197 -8.41 18.54 0.32
CA PRO A 197 -7.02 19.01 0.23
C PRO A 197 -6.93 20.54 0.37
N THR A 198 -8.00 21.24 -0.02
CA THR A 198 -8.12 22.69 0.05
C THR A 198 -9.53 23.09 0.50
N PRO A 199 -9.73 24.31 1.02
CA PRO A 199 -11.05 24.84 1.36
C PRO A 199 -11.98 25.07 0.14
N ARG A 200 -11.44 24.98 -1.08
CA ARG A 200 -12.17 25.30 -2.32
C ARG A 200 -13.04 24.11 -2.74
N ILE A 201 -14.35 24.28 -2.54
CA ILE A 201 -15.38 23.31 -2.89
C ILE A 201 -16.25 23.90 -3.99
N PHE A 202 -16.47 23.13 -5.04
CA PHE A 202 -17.31 23.50 -6.18
C PHE A 202 -18.78 23.21 -5.90
N GLN A 203 -19.09 22.04 -5.33
CA GLN A 203 -20.44 21.61 -5.01
C GLN A 203 -20.44 20.70 -3.77
N LYS A 204 -21.47 20.83 -2.93
CA LYS A 204 -21.73 19.96 -1.79
C LYS A 204 -23.21 19.61 -1.75
N TYR A 205 -23.53 18.36 -1.43
CA TYR A 205 -24.89 17.87 -1.27
C TYR A 205 -24.98 17.03 0.00
N ALA A 206 -26.08 17.18 0.74
CA ALA A 206 -26.43 16.35 1.87
C ALA A 206 -27.81 15.72 1.67
N PRO A 207 -28.01 14.47 2.11
CA PRO A 207 -29.33 13.83 2.12
C PRO A 207 -30.26 14.50 3.16
N SER A 208 -31.56 14.20 3.07
CA SER A 208 -32.64 14.82 3.86
C SER A 208 -32.41 14.80 5.39
N GLY A 209 -31.84 13.71 5.91
CA GLY A 209 -31.51 13.51 7.33
C GLY A 209 -30.23 14.21 7.81
N PHE A 210 -29.56 14.98 6.96
CA PHE A 210 -28.26 15.58 7.28
C PHE A 210 -28.16 17.07 6.93
N VAL A 211 -27.53 17.82 7.81
CA VAL A 211 -27.14 19.20 7.57
C VAL A 211 -25.65 19.27 7.25
N VAL A 212 -25.29 19.86 6.11
CA VAL A 212 -23.90 20.10 5.71
C VAL A 212 -23.43 21.50 6.08
N GLN A 213 -22.33 21.57 6.81
CA GLN A 213 -21.69 22.81 7.22
C GLN A 213 -20.22 22.80 6.85
N GLN A 214 -19.70 23.96 6.46
CA GLN A 214 -18.27 24.18 6.26
C GLN A 214 -17.92 25.51 6.91
N THR A 215 -17.04 25.49 7.90
CA THR A 215 -16.51 26.71 8.49
C THR A 215 -15.72 27.48 7.44
N SER A 216 -15.94 28.80 7.35
CA SER A 216 -15.26 29.64 6.35
C SER A 216 -13.73 29.46 6.42
N GLY A 217 -13.10 29.21 5.28
CA GLY A 217 -11.65 28.95 5.17
C GLY A 217 -11.19 27.57 5.66
N SER A 218 -12.08 26.72 6.18
CA SER A 218 -11.75 25.36 6.59
C SER A 218 -11.82 24.38 5.42
N ASN A 219 -10.88 23.44 5.39
CA ASN A 219 -10.88 22.28 4.49
C ASN A 219 -11.67 21.08 5.07
N LEU A 220 -12.55 21.34 6.03
CA LEU A 220 -13.37 20.32 6.69
C LEU A 220 -14.85 20.60 6.44
N VAL A 221 -15.52 19.65 5.79
CA VAL A 221 -16.97 19.64 5.59
C VAL A 221 -17.57 18.72 6.64
N THR A 222 -18.51 19.23 7.43
CA THR A 222 -19.16 18.47 8.49
C THR A 222 -20.61 18.19 8.13
N TYR A 223 -20.99 16.92 8.15
CA TYR A 223 -22.37 16.46 8.07
C TYR A 223 -22.83 16.04 9.46
N THR A 224 -23.95 16.58 9.92
CA THR A 224 -24.54 16.23 11.23
C THR A 224 -25.97 15.79 11.00
N SER A 225 -26.38 14.69 11.63
CA SER A 225 -27.77 14.23 11.54
C SER A 225 -28.71 15.23 12.20
N ASN A 226 -29.86 15.48 11.58
CA ASN A 226 -30.99 16.23 12.16
C ASN A 226 -32.18 15.32 12.53
N THR A 227 -32.10 14.01 12.25
CA THR A 227 -33.12 13.01 12.55
C THR A 227 -32.59 11.95 13.53
N SER A 228 -33.50 11.25 14.21
CA SER A 228 -33.19 10.14 15.11
C SER A 228 -32.51 8.99 14.36
N GLY A 229 -31.65 8.25 15.07
CA GLY A 229 -30.85 7.15 14.51
C GLY A 229 -31.66 6.04 13.82
N SER A 230 -32.86 5.69 14.30
CA SER A 230 -33.73 4.71 13.62
C SER A 230 -34.18 5.16 12.24
N ASN A 231 -34.62 6.41 12.09
CA ASN A 231 -35.13 6.94 10.81
C ASN A 231 -34.01 7.14 9.76
N LEU A 232 -32.74 7.10 10.19
CA LEU A 232 -31.60 7.14 9.27
C LEU A 232 -31.43 5.85 8.45
N THR A 233 -32.15 4.78 8.83
CA THR A 233 -32.12 3.48 8.14
C THR A 233 -33.19 3.33 7.05
N ASP A 234 -34.09 4.32 6.91
CA ASP A 234 -35.22 4.25 5.96
C ASP A 234 -34.82 4.62 4.52
N GLU A 235 -33.81 5.47 4.36
CA GLU A 235 -33.30 5.91 3.04
C GLU A 235 -31.76 5.87 2.97
N PRO A 236 -31.16 5.63 1.80
CA PRO A 236 -29.72 5.71 1.60
C PRO A 236 -29.17 7.11 1.92
N GLN A 237 -28.20 7.20 2.84
CA GLN A 237 -27.64 8.48 3.31
C GLN A 237 -26.44 8.91 2.44
N VAL A 238 -26.64 8.99 1.12
CA VAL A 238 -25.58 9.29 0.15
C VAL A 238 -25.28 10.79 0.12
N ALA A 239 -24.01 11.14 0.31
CA ALA A 239 -23.51 12.50 0.15
C ALA A 239 -22.57 12.61 -1.05
N HIS A 240 -22.51 13.80 -1.64
CA HIS A 240 -21.60 14.09 -2.74
C HIS A 240 -20.83 15.38 -2.51
N LEU A 241 -19.55 15.36 -2.86
CA LEU A 241 -18.66 16.50 -2.73
C LEU A 241 -17.80 16.65 -3.99
N HIS A 242 -17.86 17.82 -4.62
CA HIS A 242 -16.96 18.21 -5.71
C HIS A 242 -16.00 19.27 -5.19
N PHE A 243 -14.70 18.97 -5.15
CA PHE A 243 -13.70 19.83 -4.54
C PHE A 243 -12.45 19.98 -5.42
N PHE A 244 -11.71 21.07 -5.23
CA PHE A 244 -10.50 21.35 -5.98
C PHE A 244 -9.33 20.49 -5.52
N GLN A 245 -8.63 19.84 -6.46
CA GLN A 245 -7.46 19.00 -6.20
C GLN A 245 -6.19 19.67 -6.76
N PRO A 246 -5.23 20.08 -5.91
CA PRO A 246 -4.05 20.83 -6.34
C PRO A 246 -2.88 19.95 -6.84
N PHE A 247 -2.98 18.63 -6.73
CA PHE A 247 -1.92 17.68 -7.06
C PHE A 247 -2.34 16.69 -8.15
N PRO A 248 -1.42 16.18 -8.98
CA PRO A 248 -1.74 15.20 -10.01
C PRO A 248 -2.17 13.87 -9.37
N LEU A 249 -3.07 13.14 -10.04
CA LEU A 249 -3.57 11.86 -9.55
C LEU A 249 -2.71 10.72 -10.06
N MET A 250 -1.59 10.49 -9.38
CA MET A 250 -0.67 9.42 -9.75
C MET A 250 -1.10 8.10 -9.14
N VAL A 251 -1.09 7.04 -9.96
CA VAL A 251 -1.31 5.66 -9.54
C VAL A 251 -0.25 4.77 -10.18
N ILE A 252 0.27 3.79 -9.44
CA ILE A 252 1.12 2.76 -10.00
C ILE A 252 0.23 1.57 -10.37
N GLY A 253 0.02 1.36 -11.66
CA GLY A 253 -0.81 0.24 -12.14
C GLY A 253 -0.18 -1.12 -11.85
N ASN A 254 1.14 -1.23 -12.05
CA ASN A 254 1.89 -2.43 -11.76
C ASN A 254 3.28 -2.07 -11.21
N LEU A 255 3.62 -2.67 -10.07
CA LEU A 255 4.95 -2.63 -9.48
C LEU A 255 5.51 -4.04 -9.39
N THR A 256 6.65 -4.29 -10.04
CA THR A 256 7.42 -5.53 -9.87
C THR A 256 8.74 -5.21 -9.19
N ARG A 257 8.88 -5.64 -7.94
CA ARG A 257 10.13 -5.59 -7.18
C ARG A 257 10.88 -6.89 -7.34
N LEU A 258 12.16 -6.82 -7.67
CA LEU A 258 13.11 -7.90 -7.58
C LEU A 258 14.11 -7.60 -6.46
N VAL A 259 14.29 -8.55 -5.55
CA VAL A 259 15.31 -8.54 -4.50
C VAL A 259 16.27 -9.68 -4.77
N GLU A 260 17.54 -9.39 -5.03
CA GLU A 260 18.57 -10.40 -5.25
C GLU A 260 19.59 -10.38 -4.11
N VAL A 261 19.69 -11.51 -3.40
CA VAL A 261 20.61 -11.68 -2.27
C VAL A 261 21.90 -12.34 -2.74
N SER A 262 23.04 -11.72 -2.45
CA SER A 262 24.37 -12.23 -2.78
C SER A 262 25.27 -12.33 -1.55
N HIS A 263 25.61 -13.57 -1.15
CA HIS A 263 26.56 -13.81 -0.05
C HIS A 263 28.00 -13.57 -0.49
N TRP A 264 28.32 -13.87 -1.75
CA TRP A 264 29.64 -13.63 -2.32
C TRP A 264 29.98 -12.13 -2.39
N GLY A 265 29.00 -11.30 -2.76
CA GLY A 265 29.20 -9.84 -2.89
C GLY A 265 28.87 -9.03 -1.63
N ASN A 266 28.45 -9.67 -0.52
CA ASN A 266 27.91 -9.01 0.66
C ASN A 266 26.87 -7.92 0.32
N ASN A 267 25.99 -8.22 -0.64
CA ASN A 267 25.08 -7.24 -1.25
C ASN A 267 23.66 -7.81 -1.39
N VAL A 268 22.68 -6.94 -1.18
CA VAL A 268 21.28 -7.15 -1.55
C VAL A 268 20.92 -6.08 -2.57
N ALA A 269 20.71 -6.51 -3.81
CA ALA A 269 20.29 -5.62 -4.90
C ALA A 269 18.76 -5.58 -4.95
N ILE A 270 18.20 -4.37 -5.04
CA ILE A 270 16.76 -4.16 -5.19
C ILE A 270 16.53 -3.45 -6.52
N GLU A 271 15.56 -3.94 -7.29
CA GLU A 271 15.11 -3.34 -8.55
C GLU A 271 13.59 -3.25 -8.54
N ASP A 272 13.04 -2.05 -8.70
CA ASP A 272 11.62 -1.76 -8.82
C ASP A 272 11.29 -1.35 -10.26
N GLN A 273 10.51 -2.17 -10.95
CA GLN A 273 9.91 -1.84 -12.24
C GLN A 273 8.52 -1.25 -11.99
N ILE A 274 8.32 0.01 -12.37
CA ILE A 274 7.16 0.82 -12.00
C ILE A 274 6.43 1.27 -13.27
N HIS A 275 5.16 0.89 -13.41
CA HIS A 275 4.24 1.42 -14.40
C HIS A 275 3.39 2.53 -13.78
N LEU A 276 3.79 3.78 -13.99
CA LEU A 276 3.17 4.95 -13.40
C LEU A 276 2.12 5.55 -14.36
N GLU A 277 0.95 5.89 -13.86
CA GLU A 277 -0.18 6.43 -14.62
C GLU A 277 -0.70 7.70 -13.97
N ASN A 278 -1.02 8.73 -14.76
CA ASN A 278 -1.78 9.87 -14.28
C ASN A 278 -3.26 9.66 -14.58
N ARG A 279 -4.04 9.24 -13.58
CA ARG A 279 -5.49 8.99 -13.66
C ARG A 279 -6.34 10.23 -13.41
N GLY A 280 -5.73 11.41 -13.49
CA GLY A 280 -6.42 12.69 -13.44
C GLY A 280 -7.28 12.95 -14.68
N PRO A 281 -7.89 14.15 -14.78
CA PRO A 281 -8.59 14.58 -15.97
C PRO A 281 -7.69 14.46 -17.21
N THR A 282 -8.17 13.76 -18.23
CA THR A 282 -7.44 13.55 -19.48
C THR A 282 -7.08 14.86 -20.17
N LEU A 283 -5.91 14.93 -20.81
CA LEU A 283 -5.52 16.14 -21.54
C LEU A 283 -6.49 16.41 -22.71
N LYS A 284 -7.16 17.56 -22.67
CA LYS A 284 -8.01 18.05 -23.75
C LYS A 284 -7.15 18.81 -24.76
N GLY A 285 -7.18 18.38 -26.02
CA GLY A 285 -6.37 18.97 -27.08
C GLY A 285 -4.92 18.47 -27.07
N SER A 286 -4.04 19.20 -27.75
CA SER A 286 -2.62 18.85 -27.86
C SER A 286 -1.78 19.43 -26.73
N PHE A 287 -0.72 18.72 -26.34
CA PHE A 287 0.26 19.26 -25.41
C PHE A 287 1.09 20.39 -26.06
N SER A 288 1.14 21.55 -25.41
CA SER A 288 2.01 22.67 -25.81
C SER A 288 3.13 22.89 -24.78
N ARG A 289 4.38 22.83 -25.23
CA ARG A 289 5.55 23.09 -24.37
C ARG A 289 5.56 24.54 -23.88
N VAL A 290 5.13 25.49 -24.71
CA VAL A 290 5.08 26.92 -24.38
C VAL A 290 4.08 27.17 -23.26
N VAL A 291 2.86 26.61 -23.37
CA VAL A 291 1.83 26.72 -22.33
C VAL A 291 2.31 26.09 -21.02
N HIS A 292 2.92 24.90 -21.09
CA HIS A 292 3.49 24.24 -19.91
C HIS A 292 4.55 25.11 -19.21
N HIS A 293 5.48 25.65 -19.99
CA HIS A 293 6.59 26.41 -19.45
C HIS A 293 6.11 27.74 -18.85
N ASN A 294 5.17 28.40 -19.52
CA ASN A 294 4.52 29.60 -19.00
C ASN A 294 3.78 29.32 -17.69
N ALA A 295 3.07 28.19 -17.58
CA ALA A 295 2.39 27.80 -16.35
C ALA A 295 3.38 27.58 -15.18
N ILE A 296 4.50 26.89 -15.44
CA ILE A 296 5.58 26.70 -14.45
C ILE A 296 6.21 28.04 -14.06
N TYR A 297 6.44 28.93 -15.02
CA TYR A 297 7.06 30.24 -14.79
C TYR A 297 6.16 31.17 -13.97
N MET A 298 4.87 31.24 -14.31
CA MET A 298 3.89 32.07 -13.62
C MET A 298 3.65 31.64 -12.17
N ARG A 299 3.92 30.36 -11.84
CA ARG A 299 3.72 29.78 -10.50
C ARG A 299 2.34 30.04 -9.91
N ALA A 300 1.34 30.23 -10.76
CA ALA A 300 -0.04 30.42 -10.32
C ALA A 300 -0.50 29.14 -9.60
N PRO A 301 -1.03 29.24 -8.36
CA PRO A 301 -1.44 28.07 -7.59
C PRO A 301 -2.40 27.18 -8.39
N GLY A 302 -2.04 25.91 -8.55
CA GLY A 302 -2.87 24.93 -9.26
C GLY A 302 -2.79 24.95 -10.79
N SER A 303 -2.03 25.87 -11.41
CA SER A 303 -1.90 25.93 -12.88
C SER A 303 -1.41 24.63 -13.51
N THR A 304 -0.52 23.90 -12.83
CA THR A 304 -0.01 22.59 -13.26
C THR A 304 -0.53 21.43 -12.40
N ALA A 305 -1.67 21.60 -11.72
CA ALA A 305 -2.20 20.59 -10.79
C ALA A 305 -2.44 19.22 -11.44
N HIS A 306 -2.71 19.18 -12.74
CA HIS A 306 -3.04 17.97 -13.50
C HIS A 306 -1.83 17.33 -14.20
N VAL A 307 -0.63 17.88 -14.02
CA VAL A 307 0.58 17.43 -14.71
C VAL A 307 1.68 17.12 -13.71
N LEU A 308 2.19 15.88 -13.73
CA LEU A 308 3.35 15.51 -12.94
C LEU A 308 4.64 15.95 -13.64
N THR A 309 5.47 16.72 -12.95
CA THR A 309 6.80 17.14 -13.43
C THR A 309 7.95 16.42 -12.71
N GLY A 310 7.70 15.81 -11.56
CA GLY A 310 8.71 15.08 -10.79
C GLY A 310 8.08 14.24 -9.70
N LEU A 311 8.79 13.19 -9.29
CA LEU A 311 8.40 12.22 -8.27
C LEU A 311 9.53 12.08 -7.26
N THR A 312 9.20 11.93 -5.97
CA THR A 312 10.21 11.61 -4.94
C THR A 312 9.92 10.26 -4.35
N LEU A 313 10.93 9.39 -4.36
CA LEU A 313 10.89 8.07 -3.74
C LEU A 313 11.70 8.07 -2.44
N GLU A 314 11.17 7.44 -1.41
CA GLU A 314 11.89 7.25 -0.13
C GLU A 314 12.55 5.87 -0.12
N LEU A 315 13.87 5.86 -0.24
CA LEU A 315 14.69 4.66 -0.22
C LEU A 315 15.12 4.32 1.22
N PRO A 316 15.37 3.03 1.52
CA PRO A 316 15.89 2.61 2.81
C PRO A 316 17.20 3.31 3.21
N GLN A 317 17.46 3.37 4.51
CA GLN A 317 18.71 3.93 5.01
C GLN A 317 19.92 3.10 4.55
N GLY A 318 20.94 3.76 4.00
CA GLY A 318 22.13 3.08 3.50
C GLY A 318 22.00 2.52 2.09
N ALA A 319 20.96 2.92 1.34
CA ALA A 319 20.92 2.71 -0.09
C ALA A 319 22.16 3.32 -0.76
N THR A 320 22.82 2.54 -1.63
CA THR A 320 23.97 2.97 -2.41
C THR A 320 23.76 2.68 -3.89
N SER A 321 24.48 3.40 -4.74
CA SER A 321 24.47 3.23 -6.20
C SER A 321 23.07 3.14 -6.83
N PRO A 322 22.15 4.10 -6.57
CA PRO A 322 20.86 4.08 -7.22
C PRO A 322 21.02 4.38 -8.72
N TYR A 323 20.22 3.71 -9.54
CA TYR A 323 20.10 4.00 -10.97
C TYR A 323 18.63 4.21 -11.34
N TYR A 324 18.42 4.99 -12.40
CA TYR A 324 17.10 5.35 -12.91
C TYR A 324 17.10 5.23 -14.44
N VAL A 325 16.37 4.24 -14.93
CA VAL A 325 16.40 3.82 -16.34
C VAL A 325 14.97 3.72 -16.85
N ASP A 326 14.74 4.21 -18.06
CA ASP A 326 13.50 4.00 -18.81
C ASP A 326 13.69 2.79 -19.75
N THR A 327 12.62 2.29 -20.33
CA THR A 327 12.59 1.27 -21.39
C THR A 327 13.62 1.49 -22.50
N ILE A 328 13.89 2.75 -22.86
CA ILE A 328 14.86 3.14 -23.91
C ILE A 328 16.23 3.58 -23.36
N GLY A 329 16.52 3.31 -22.09
CA GLY A 329 17.82 3.55 -21.46
C GLY A 329 17.82 4.65 -20.41
N ASN A 330 19.04 5.00 -19.97
CA ASN A 330 19.28 5.82 -18.79
C ASN A 330 18.58 7.19 -18.84
N VAL A 331 18.09 7.64 -17.68
CA VAL A 331 17.51 8.97 -17.49
C VAL A 331 18.35 9.75 -16.48
N SER A 332 19.10 10.73 -16.97
CA SER A 332 20.05 11.51 -16.17
C SER A 332 19.39 12.53 -15.23
N THR A 333 18.10 12.82 -15.41
CA THR A 333 17.34 13.79 -14.62
C THR A 333 16.85 13.16 -13.31
N SER A 334 17.80 12.78 -12.46
CA SER A 334 17.55 12.30 -11.09
C SER A 334 18.52 12.93 -10.10
N ARG A 335 18.12 12.98 -8.83
CA ARG A 335 18.94 13.50 -7.73
C ARG A 335 18.79 12.59 -6.52
N PHE A 336 19.87 11.89 -6.18
CA PHE A 336 19.94 11.08 -4.97
C PHE A 336 20.46 11.89 -3.78
N ARG A 337 19.77 11.77 -2.65
CA ARG A 337 20.15 12.36 -1.36
C ARG A 337 20.30 11.22 -0.34
N PRO A 338 21.52 10.69 -0.15
CA PRO A 338 21.74 9.60 0.79
C PRO A 338 21.47 10.06 2.22
N SER A 339 20.81 9.21 3.01
CA SER A 339 20.80 9.34 4.47
C SER A 339 22.15 8.87 5.01
N MET A 340 22.89 9.74 5.69
CA MET A 340 24.14 9.36 6.35
C MET A 340 23.90 8.25 7.40
N PRO A 341 24.82 7.29 7.57
CA PRO A 341 24.76 6.34 8.68
C PRO A 341 24.87 7.06 10.03
N SER A 342 24.30 6.49 11.09
CA SER A 342 24.44 6.99 12.48
C SER A 342 25.87 6.86 13.05
N THR A 343 26.87 6.61 12.21
CA THR A 343 28.28 6.55 12.59
C THR A 343 28.96 7.88 12.27
N ALA A 344 28.54 8.94 12.96
CA ALA A 344 29.50 9.93 13.44
C ALA A 344 30.29 9.30 14.60
N ALA A 345 31.04 8.25 14.28
CA ALA A 345 32.10 7.66 15.09
C ALA A 345 33.43 7.80 14.34
N ILE A 346 33.62 8.94 13.66
CA ILE A 346 34.91 9.37 13.12
C ILE A 346 35.28 10.64 13.88
N GLY A 347 36.28 10.50 14.77
CA GLY A 347 36.97 11.60 15.42
C GLY A 347 36.34 12.08 16.74
N LYS A 348 37.07 11.90 17.84
CA LYS A 348 36.82 12.54 19.13
C LYS A 348 36.99 14.07 19.02
N GLN A 349 35.99 14.78 18.49
CA GLN A 349 35.81 16.22 18.69
C GLN A 349 34.32 16.55 18.52
N PRO A 350 33.57 16.85 19.60
CA PRO A 350 32.20 17.30 19.47
C PRO A 350 32.19 18.73 18.92
N SER A 351 31.87 18.90 17.63
CA SER A 351 31.60 20.23 17.07
C SER A 351 30.36 20.82 17.75
N LYS A 352 30.50 21.98 18.41
CA LYS A 352 29.44 22.75 19.10
C LYS A 352 28.32 23.29 18.17
N PHE A 353 28.23 22.84 16.92
CA PHE A 353 27.25 23.33 15.96
C PHE A 353 26.29 22.21 15.54
N LYS A 354 25.04 22.34 16.00
CA LYS A 354 23.80 21.73 15.49
C LYS A 354 23.83 20.20 15.33
N LYS A 355 23.21 19.49 16.29
CA LYS A 355 22.81 18.08 16.12
C LYS A 355 22.11 17.92 14.75
N ILE A 356 22.76 17.25 13.80
CA ILE A 356 22.14 16.92 12.52
C ILE A 356 21.04 15.91 12.83
N LYS A 357 19.79 16.30 12.60
CA LYS A 357 18.63 15.41 12.75
C LYS A 357 18.82 14.26 11.75
N GLU A 358 19.05 13.06 12.26
CA GLU A 358 19.28 11.86 11.45
C GLU A 358 18.13 11.68 10.44
N ALA A 359 18.46 11.62 9.16
CA ALA A 359 17.49 11.32 8.12
C ALA A 359 17.14 9.83 8.21
N LYS A 360 15.87 9.50 8.46
CA LYS A 360 15.39 8.11 8.60
C LYS A 360 15.45 7.31 7.28
N SER A 361 15.47 8.00 6.14
CA SER A 361 15.44 7.40 4.80
C SER A 361 16.29 8.23 3.82
N SER A 362 16.83 7.57 2.79
CA SER A 362 17.45 8.25 1.66
C SER A 362 16.37 8.71 0.69
N LYS A 363 16.58 9.81 -0.03
CA LYS A 363 15.58 10.33 -0.99
C LYS A 363 16.11 10.27 -2.41
N LEU A 364 15.28 9.79 -3.34
CA LEU A 364 15.57 9.80 -4.76
C LEU A 364 14.54 10.67 -5.46
N GLU A 365 14.95 11.85 -5.89
CA GLU A 365 14.13 12.78 -6.68
C GLU A 365 14.29 12.41 -8.15
N LEU A 366 13.19 12.14 -8.84
CA LEU A 366 13.13 11.68 -10.21
C LEU A 366 12.34 12.67 -11.05
N THR A 367 12.87 13.02 -12.22
CA THR A 367 12.17 13.80 -13.22
C THR A 367 12.03 12.94 -14.48
N PRO A 368 10.80 12.53 -14.84
CA PRO A 368 10.55 11.79 -16.08
C PRO A 368 11.01 12.54 -17.34
N ARG A 369 11.23 11.82 -18.45
CA ARG A 369 11.66 12.40 -19.74
C ARG A 369 10.67 13.44 -20.28
N TYR A 370 9.39 13.27 -19.99
CA TYR A 370 8.32 14.18 -20.35
C TYR A 370 7.37 14.38 -19.17
N PRO A 371 6.71 15.55 -19.08
CA PRO A 371 5.68 15.76 -18.05
C PRO A 371 4.50 14.82 -18.28
N ILE A 372 4.00 14.20 -17.22
CA ILE A 372 2.92 13.21 -17.31
C ILE A 372 1.58 13.93 -17.10
N ALA A 373 0.93 14.30 -18.21
CA ALA A 373 -0.42 14.86 -18.19
C ALA A 373 -1.48 13.76 -17.92
N GLY A 374 -2.70 14.16 -17.58
CA GLY A 374 -3.77 13.18 -17.33
C GLY A 374 -4.05 12.29 -18.54
N GLY A 375 -4.19 10.99 -18.28
CA GLY A 375 -4.31 9.94 -19.29
C GLY A 375 -2.97 9.41 -19.83
N TRP A 376 -1.83 10.02 -19.46
CA TRP A 376 -0.52 9.52 -19.87
C TRP A 376 0.04 8.53 -18.84
N ASN A 377 0.92 7.65 -19.30
CA ASN A 377 1.66 6.70 -18.47
C ASN A 377 3.17 6.91 -18.64
N TYR A 378 3.96 6.33 -17.75
CA TYR A 378 5.42 6.35 -17.82
C TYR A 378 5.97 5.10 -17.11
N SER A 379 6.69 4.28 -17.85
CA SER A 379 7.28 3.04 -17.32
C SER A 379 8.76 3.23 -17.08
N PHE A 380 9.24 2.90 -15.89
CA PHE A 380 10.65 3.05 -15.55
C PHE A 380 11.09 2.05 -14.49
N THR A 381 12.40 1.88 -14.41
CA THR A 381 13.06 1.01 -13.44
C THR A 381 13.94 1.85 -12.53
N VAL A 382 13.81 1.63 -11.23
CA VAL A 382 14.71 2.16 -10.20
C VAL A 382 15.36 0.99 -9.49
N GLY A 383 16.68 0.95 -9.46
CA GLY A 383 17.38 -0.02 -8.62
C GLY A 383 18.42 0.62 -7.73
N TYR A 384 18.76 -0.05 -6.65
CA TYR A 384 19.74 0.38 -5.65
C TYR A 384 20.29 -0.82 -4.89
N ASN A 385 21.44 -0.62 -4.24
CA ASN A 385 22.12 -1.65 -3.45
C ASN A 385 22.01 -1.38 -1.95
N LEU A 386 21.88 -2.45 -1.18
CA LEU A 386 21.98 -2.46 0.27
C LEU A 386 23.09 -3.41 0.69
N GLU A 387 23.93 -2.96 1.62
CA GLU A 387 24.92 -3.81 2.25
C GLU A 387 24.23 -4.96 3.00
N ALA A 388 24.59 -6.22 2.70
CA ALA A 388 23.87 -7.36 3.24
C ALA A 388 23.90 -7.40 4.77
N GLY A 389 25.01 -7.00 5.41
CA GLY A 389 25.11 -6.93 6.88
C GLY A 389 24.05 -6.04 7.58
N ARG A 390 23.35 -5.16 6.86
CA ARG A 390 22.28 -4.32 7.42
C ARG A 390 20.91 -4.99 7.39
N VAL A 391 20.64 -5.76 6.34
CA VAL A 391 19.34 -6.37 6.06
C VAL A 391 19.32 -7.87 6.32
N LEU A 392 20.48 -8.51 6.37
CA LEU A 392 20.67 -9.93 6.60
C LEU A 392 21.31 -10.13 7.97
N LYS A 393 20.59 -10.80 8.87
CA LYS A 393 21.12 -11.21 10.17
C LYS A 393 21.37 -12.70 10.20
N GLN A 394 22.43 -13.09 10.88
CA GLN A 394 22.75 -14.49 11.12
C GLN A 394 22.37 -14.84 12.56
N ASN A 395 21.52 -15.85 12.73
CA ASN A 395 21.12 -16.32 14.08
C ASN A 395 22.10 -17.39 14.59
N GLN A 396 22.41 -18.36 13.71
CA GLN A 396 23.35 -19.45 13.95
C GLN A 396 24.23 -19.65 12.71
N PRO A 397 25.36 -20.38 12.79
CA PRO A 397 26.13 -20.80 11.62
C PRO A 397 25.24 -21.41 10.54
N GLY A 398 25.12 -20.76 9.38
CA GLY A 398 24.30 -21.22 8.26
C GLY A 398 22.80 -20.88 8.32
N GLN A 399 22.30 -20.18 9.34
CA GLN A 399 20.91 -19.71 9.41
C GLN A 399 20.83 -18.19 9.27
N TYR A 400 20.05 -17.72 8.30
CA TYR A 400 19.96 -16.32 7.92
C TYR A 400 18.51 -15.83 7.96
N ILE A 401 18.34 -14.58 8.37
CA ILE A 401 17.06 -13.86 8.37
C ILE A 401 17.26 -12.59 7.54
N LEU A 402 16.59 -12.53 6.40
CA LEU A 402 16.53 -11.37 5.52
C LEU A 402 15.35 -10.49 5.93
N LYS A 403 15.60 -9.19 6.03
CA LYS A 403 14.60 -8.15 6.29
C LYS A 403 14.58 -7.17 5.11
N VAL A 404 13.49 -7.13 4.36
CA VAL A 404 13.34 -6.23 3.20
C VAL A 404 11.93 -5.63 3.10
N PRO A 405 11.78 -4.34 2.77
CA PRO A 405 10.46 -3.75 2.57
C PRO A 405 9.77 -4.33 1.34
N PHE A 406 8.45 -4.43 1.35
CA PHE A 406 7.69 -5.02 0.25
C PHE A 406 7.76 -4.23 -1.06
N PHE A 407 7.74 -2.89 -1.01
CA PHE A 407 8.01 -2.00 -2.15
C PHE A 407 8.59 -0.65 -1.67
N THR A 408 9.07 0.19 -2.59
CA THR A 408 9.54 1.56 -2.28
C THR A 408 8.32 2.46 -2.20
N ASN A 409 8.09 3.05 -1.03
CA ASN A 409 6.92 3.91 -0.84
C ASN A 409 7.06 5.23 -1.62
N ALA A 410 6.00 5.60 -2.33
CA ALA A 410 5.82 6.91 -2.93
C ALA A 410 4.70 7.63 -2.16
N LEU A 411 4.92 8.91 -1.84
CA LEU A 411 3.99 9.66 -1.01
C LEU A 411 2.62 9.77 -1.68
N ASP A 412 1.58 9.24 -1.04
CA ASP A 412 0.20 9.29 -1.49
C ASP A 412 -0.01 8.80 -2.95
N VAL A 413 0.70 7.72 -3.31
CA VAL A 413 0.53 7.03 -4.60
C VAL A 413 0.11 5.58 -4.32
N PRO A 414 -1.13 5.19 -4.66
CA PRO A 414 -1.58 3.81 -4.52
C PRO A 414 -0.94 2.93 -5.60
N ILE A 415 -0.86 1.65 -5.30
CA ILE A 415 -0.38 0.62 -6.23
C ILE A 415 -1.52 -0.40 -6.43
N ASP A 416 -1.98 -0.59 -7.67
CA ASP A 416 -3.06 -1.54 -7.94
C ASP A 416 -2.60 -3.00 -7.78
N LEU A 417 -1.41 -3.31 -8.29
CA LEU A 417 -0.77 -4.62 -8.15
C LEU A 417 0.71 -4.46 -7.82
N ALA A 418 1.12 -4.99 -6.66
CA ALA A 418 2.51 -5.09 -6.26
C ALA A 418 2.94 -6.56 -6.25
N THR A 419 4.04 -6.88 -6.91
CA THR A 419 4.66 -8.20 -6.93
C THR A 419 6.10 -8.07 -6.46
N MET A 420 6.46 -8.71 -5.35
CA MET A 420 7.84 -8.83 -4.89
C MET A 420 8.37 -10.23 -5.18
N ARG A 421 9.49 -10.30 -5.89
CA ARG A 421 10.25 -11.52 -6.14
C ARG A 421 11.56 -11.46 -5.36
N VAL A 422 11.79 -12.41 -4.47
CA VAL A 422 13.03 -12.49 -3.68
C VAL A 422 13.83 -13.70 -4.15
N ARG A 423 14.95 -13.44 -4.83
CA ARG A 423 15.94 -14.45 -5.24
C ARG A 423 16.94 -14.66 -4.12
N LEU A 424 16.85 -15.82 -3.50
CA LEU A 424 17.80 -16.23 -2.47
C LEU A 424 19.11 -16.75 -3.11
N PRO A 425 20.19 -16.89 -2.32
CA PRO A 425 21.43 -17.48 -2.83
C PRO A 425 21.24 -18.95 -3.23
N GLU A 426 22.06 -19.41 -4.18
CA GLU A 426 22.12 -20.82 -4.57
C GLU A 426 22.40 -21.72 -3.35
N GLY A 427 21.65 -22.83 -3.27
CA GLY A 427 21.66 -23.80 -2.16
C GLY A 427 21.04 -23.31 -0.85
N ALA A 428 20.19 -22.28 -0.89
CA ALA A 428 19.28 -21.98 0.22
C ALA A 428 18.18 -23.05 0.34
N PHE A 429 17.84 -23.45 1.57
CA PHE A 429 16.79 -24.43 1.88
C PHE A 429 16.11 -24.09 3.22
N ASN A 430 15.01 -24.78 3.56
CA ASN A 430 14.17 -24.50 4.74
C ASN A 430 13.76 -23.03 4.81
N ILE A 431 13.03 -22.59 3.77
CA ILE A 431 12.61 -21.20 3.60
C ILE A 431 11.31 -20.99 4.36
N GLU A 432 11.29 -19.99 5.24
CA GLU A 432 10.09 -19.55 5.94
C GLU A 432 9.86 -18.07 5.68
N VAL A 433 8.64 -17.71 5.28
CA VAL A 433 8.27 -16.36 4.89
C VAL A 433 7.26 -15.79 5.88
N TYR A 434 7.58 -14.63 6.45
CA TYR A 434 6.74 -13.91 7.39
C TYR A 434 6.37 -12.55 6.79
N THR A 435 5.08 -12.37 6.49
CA THR A 435 4.53 -11.12 5.96
C THR A 435 3.71 -10.37 7.04
N PRO A 436 3.80 -9.03 7.10
CA PRO A 436 3.04 -8.25 8.08
C PRO A 436 1.55 -8.10 7.73
N PHE A 437 1.18 -8.39 6.49
CA PHE A 437 -0.18 -8.41 5.96
C PHE A 437 -0.44 -9.72 5.23
N ALA A 438 -1.71 -10.07 4.95
CA ALA A 438 -2.03 -11.22 4.10
C ALA A 438 -1.67 -10.89 2.65
N PRO A 439 -0.78 -11.66 2.03
CA PRO A 439 -0.53 -11.55 0.61
C PRO A 439 -1.74 -12.05 -0.18
N THR A 440 -1.87 -11.55 -1.39
CA THR A 440 -2.83 -12.06 -2.36
C THR A 440 -2.46 -13.43 -2.88
N GLU A 441 -1.17 -13.61 -3.14
CA GLU A 441 -0.61 -14.88 -3.60
C GLU A 441 0.80 -14.99 -3.04
N LEU A 442 1.14 -16.16 -2.50
CA LEU A 442 2.48 -16.50 -2.04
C LEU A 442 2.90 -17.78 -2.76
N ARG A 443 4.01 -17.72 -3.49
CA ARG A 443 4.67 -18.89 -4.10
C ARG A 443 6.12 -18.92 -3.65
N ASP A 444 6.59 -20.06 -3.17
CA ASP A 444 7.95 -20.27 -2.64
C ASP A 444 8.71 -21.41 -3.34
N ASP A 445 8.11 -21.99 -4.38
CA ASP A 445 8.61 -23.12 -5.16
C ASP A 445 9.30 -22.70 -6.48
N LEU A 446 9.51 -21.40 -6.70
CA LEU A 446 10.10 -20.90 -7.94
C LEU A 446 11.62 -21.01 -7.91
N VAL A 447 12.22 -21.22 -9.09
CA VAL A 447 13.68 -21.25 -9.27
C VAL A 447 14.07 -20.34 -10.43
N ASP A 448 14.84 -19.30 -10.12
CA ASP A 448 15.42 -18.39 -11.12
C ASP A 448 16.89 -18.74 -11.36
N LYS A 449 17.39 -18.51 -12.57
CA LYS A 449 18.81 -18.69 -12.91
C LYS A 449 19.41 -17.36 -13.30
N THR A 450 20.50 -16.97 -12.63
CA THR A 450 21.30 -15.79 -12.97
C THR A 450 22.73 -16.19 -13.34
N TYR A 451 23.64 -15.21 -13.47
CA TYR A 451 25.03 -15.46 -13.86
C TYR A 451 25.74 -16.42 -12.89
N LEU A 452 26.43 -17.41 -13.47
CA LEU A 452 27.23 -18.41 -12.75
C LEU A 452 26.41 -19.26 -11.76
N ASP A 453 25.11 -19.41 -11.98
CA ASP A 453 24.29 -20.37 -11.24
C ASP A 453 24.31 -21.72 -11.94
N THR A 454 24.45 -22.81 -11.17
CA THR A 454 24.49 -24.18 -11.69
C THR A 454 23.18 -24.92 -11.44
N THR A 455 22.68 -24.91 -10.21
CA THR A 455 21.38 -25.50 -9.83
C THR A 455 20.24 -24.49 -9.92
N GLY A 456 20.56 -23.19 -9.79
CA GLY A 456 19.59 -22.11 -9.75
C GLY A 456 19.28 -21.64 -8.33
N ARG A 457 18.56 -20.53 -8.24
CA ARG A 457 18.27 -19.79 -7.02
C ARG A 457 16.82 -19.96 -6.62
N PRO A 458 16.55 -20.49 -5.40
CA PRO A 458 15.21 -20.49 -4.83
C PRO A 458 14.65 -19.08 -4.79
N THR A 459 13.43 -18.92 -5.30
CA THR A 459 12.79 -17.62 -5.49
C THR A 459 11.40 -17.63 -4.88
N ILE A 460 11.11 -16.61 -4.08
CA ILE A 460 9.81 -16.41 -3.47
C ILE A 460 9.09 -15.30 -4.24
N SER A 461 7.83 -15.50 -4.59
CA SER A 461 6.96 -14.49 -5.20
C SER A 461 5.80 -14.17 -4.27
N ILE A 462 5.71 -12.90 -3.85
CA ILE A 462 4.64 -12.36 -3.02
C ILE A 462 3.88 -11.34 -3.85
N LYS A 463 2.59 -11.57 -4.09
CA LYS A 463 1.73 -10.61 -4.78
C LYS A 463 0.72 -10.03 -3.82
N LYS A 464 0.37 -8.75 -3.99
CA LYS A 464 -0.71 -8.08 -3.28
C LYS A 464 -1.40 -7.08 -4.19
N VAL A 465 -2.72 -7.10 -4.21
CA VAL A 465 -3.54 -6.10 -4.88
C VAL A 465 -3.94 -4.98 -3.93
N ARG A 466 -4.23 -3.79 -4.49
CA ARG A 466 -4.70 -2.60 -3.77
C ARG A 466 -3.80 -2.25 -2.59
N CYS A 467 -2.57 -1.87 -2.91
CA CYS A 467 -1.54 -1.49 -1.96
C CYS A 467 -1.55 0.02 -1.72
N THR A 468 -1.24 0.38 -0.48
CA THR A 468 -1.08 1.76 0.01
C THR A 468 0.19 1.82 0.86
N GLU A 469 0.58 2.98 1.37
CA GLU A 469 1.73 3.15 2.28
C GLU A 469 1.79 2.14 3.46
N LYS A 470 0.64 1.70 3.98
CA LYS A 470 0.52 0.63 5.00
C LYS A 470 1.10 -0.72 4.59
N HIS A 471 1.19 -0.99 3.30
CA HIS A 471 1.73 -2.25 2.76
C HIS A 471 3.23 -2.14 2.43
N ALA A 472 3.86 -0.98 2.65
CA ALA A 472 5.29 -0.78 2.45
C ALA A 472 6.15 -1.29 3.63
N GLU A 473 5.60 -2.20 4.44
CA GLU A 473 6.26 -2.76 5.61
C GLU A 473 7.31 -3.82 5.26
N ASP A 474 8.12 -4.17 6.25
CA ASP A 474 9.21 -5.13 6.13
C ASP A 474 8.70 -6.57 6.14
N ILE A 475 9.17 -7.36 5.18
CA ILE A 475 8.97 -8.81 5.10
C ILE A 475 10.22 -9.50 5.62
N TYR A 476 10.01 -10.57 6.38
CA TYR A 476 11.08 -11.36 6.97
C TYR A 476 11.13 -12.74 6.31
N ILE A 477 12.31 -13.13 5.83
CA ILE A 477 12.52 -14.43 5.20
C ILE A 477 13.65 -15.13 5.94
N ALA A 478 13.33 -16.23 6.61
CA ALA A 478 14.33 -17.09 7.24
C ALA A 478 14.70 -18.22 6.27
N TYR A 479 15.99 -18.51 6.15
CA TYR A 479 16.47 -19.64 5.35
C TYR A 479 17.80 -20.17 5.87
N SER A 480 18.08 -21.42 5.53
CA SER A 480 19.34 -22.10 5.85
C SER A 480 20.22 -22.23 4.61
N ARG A 481 21.53 -22.11 4.77
CA ARG A 481 22.52 -22.30 3.70
C ARG A 481 23.84 -22.80 4.28
N ALA A 482 24.32 -23.94 3.77
CA ALA A 482 25.60 -24.49 4.19
C ALA A 482 26.79 -23.67 3.66
N PRO A 483 27.82 -23.36 4.47
CA PRO A 483 28.97 -22.56 4.04
C PRO A 483 29.73 -23.13 2.84
N MET A 484 29.82 -24.46 2.74
CA MET A 484 30.51 -25.18 1.67
C MET A 484 29.93 -24.87 0.27
N VAL A 485 28.62 -24.55 0.20
CA VAL A 485 27.93 -24.23 -1.05
C VAL A 485 28.52 -22.99 -1.73
N SER A 486 29.19 -22.10 -0.99
CA SER A 486 29.88 -20.97 -1.61
C SER A 486 30.91 -21.42 -2.65
N LEU A 487 31.62 -22.53 -2.44
CA LEU A 487 32.65 -23.04 -3.36
C LEU A 487 32.10 -23.56 -4.70
N GLN A 488 30.80 -23.79 -4.81
CA GLN A 488 30.15 -24.30 -6.02
C GLN A 488 30.44 -23.42 -7.25
N LYS A 489 30.40 -22.09 -7.09
CA LYS A 489 30.64 -21.16 -8.21
C LYS A 489 32.09 -21.17 -8.72
N PRO A 490 33.12 -21.00 -7.86
CA PRO A 490 34.51 -21.17 -8.30
C PRO A 490 34.81 -22.54 -8.91
N LEU A 491 34.28 -23.62 -8.32
CA LEU A 491 34.50 -24.98 -8.81
C LEU A 491 33.87 -25.19 -10.19
N ALA A 492 32.69 -24.62 -10.45
CA ALA A 492 32.06 -24.68 -11.77
C ALA A 492 32.92 -23.99 -12.85
N ILE A 493 33.47 -22.80 -12.55
CA ILE A 493 34.39 -22.10 -13.46
C ILE A 493 35.66 -22.92 -13.67
N ALA A 494 36.26 -23.44 -12.59
CA ALA A 494 37.45 -24.26 -12.67
C ALA A 494 37.22 -25.53 -13.51
N GLY A 495 36.06 -26.19 -13.36
CA GLY A 495 35.67 -27.35 -14.16
C GLY A 495 35.54 -27.03 -15.65
N TRP A 496 34.91 -25.90 -16.00
CA TRP A 496 34.84 -25.44 -17.40
C TRP A 496 36.20 -25.13 -18.00
N MET A 497 37.05 -24.40 -17.26
CA MET A 497 38.41 -24.10 -17.70
C MET A 497 39.26 -25.38 -17.85
N MET A 498 39.16 -26.31 -16.91
CA MET A 498 39.84 -27.60 -16.99
C MET A 498 39.40 -28.39 -18.23
N THR A 499 38.10 -28.42 -18.51
CA THR A 499 37.54 -29.07 -19.70
C THR A 499 38.10 -28.47 -20.99
N LEU A 500 38.21 -27.13 -21.05
CA LEU A 500 38.82 -26.44 -22.19
C LEU A 500 40.28 -26.86 -22.39
N PHE A 501 41.08 -26.89 -21.31
CA PHE A 501 42.48 -27.31 -21.38
C PHE A 501 42.65 -28.78 -21.80
N VAL A 502 41.80 -29.67 -21.28
CA VAL A 502 41.80 -31.10 -21.66
C VAL A 502 41.41 -31.26 -23.13
N MET A 503 40.40 -30.53 -23.62
CA MET A 503 40.03 -30.56 -25.03
C MET A 503 41.16 -30.03 -25.92
N ALA A 504 41.77 -28.89 -25.57
CA ALA A 504 42.90 -28.35 -26.33
C ALA A 504 44.09 -29.32 -26.37
N ALA A 505 44.39 -29.97 -25.23
CA ALA A 505 45.43 -31.00 -25.15
C ALA A 505 45.09 -32.22 -26.03
N GLY A 506 43.81 -32.64 -26.06
CA GLY A 506 43.31 -33.70 -26.94
C GLY A 506 43.39 -33.33 -28.42
N PHE A 507 42.91 -32.16 -28.81
CA PHE A 507 42.97 -31.64 -30.18
C PHE A 507 44.39 -31.58 -30.72
N ARG A 508 45.36 -31.18 -29.89
CA ARG A 508 46.78 -31.17 -30.25
C ARG A 508 47.33 -32.58 -30.53
N ARG A 509 46.72 -33.64 -29.99
CA ARG A 509 47.14 -35.02 -30.24
C ARG A 509 46.51 -35.65 -31.48
N PHE A 510 45.48 -35.03 -32.07
CA PHE A 510 44.96 -35.47 -33.36
C PHE A 510 45.89 -34.99 -34.48
N ASP A 511 46.36 -35.93 -35.30
CA ASP A 511 47.13 -35.62 -36.51
C ASP A 511 46.16 -35.43 -37.68
N TRP A 512 46.13 -34.23 -38.26
CA TRP A 512 45.13 -33.81 -39.25
C TRP A 512 45.60 -34.02 -40.70
N LYS A 513 46.65 -34.82 -40.91
CA LYS A 513 47.24 -35.03 -42.24
C LYS A 513 46.42 -36.00 -43.09
N ILE A 514 45.95 -35.51 -44.23
CA ILE A 514 45.38 -36.32 -45.33
C ILE A 514 46.41 -36.28 -46.45
N GLY A 515 47.30 -37.28 -46.50
CA GLY A 515 48.35 -37.42 -47.51
C GLY A 515 49.73 -37.58 -46.88
N HIS A 516 50.29 -38.79 -46.97
CA HIS A 516 51.69 -39.05 -46.68
C HIS A 516 52.51 -38.68 -47.92
N HIS A 517 53.40 -37.68 -47.78
CA HIS A 517 54.59 -37.54 -48.60
C HIS A 517 55.82 -37.78 -47.75
#